data_AF-A0AAX0Z0C1-F1
#
_entry.id   AF-A0AAX0Z0C1-F1
#
_cell.length_a   1.000
_cell.length_b   1.000
_cell.length_c   1.000
_cell.angle_alpha   90.00
_cell.angle_beta   90.00
_cell.angle_gamma   90.00
#
_symmetry.space_group_name_H-M   'P 1'
#
loop_
_entity.id
_entity.type
_entity.pdbx_description
1 polymer ?
#
loop_
_entity_poly.entity_id
_entity_poly.type
_entity_poly.pdbx_seq_one_letter_code
_entity_poly.pdbx_strand_id
1 'polypeptide(L)'
;LADAVENIDIGGPAMLRSAAKNFARVAVATDPSQYAELLASLEANDGQLSAATRFAFSVAAFNRVAQYDAAISNYLSAVTATDADVPARAEYPAQMNSTFVKVMDLRYGENPHQSGAFYRDLYPVPGTLATFQQLQGKELSYNNLADADAAWECVRQFDAPACVIVKHANPCGVAV
;
A
#
# COMPACT_ATOMS: atom_id res chain seq x y z
N LEU A 1 -19.12 1.04 -18.02
CA LEU A 1 -19.52 0.40 -16.73
C LEU A 1 -19.59 -1.11 -16.87
N ALA A 2 -20.20 -1.61 -17.95
CA ALA A 2 -20.29 -3.04 -18.24
C ALA A 2 -18.94 -3.78 -18.12
N ASP A 3 -17.87 -3.25 -18.74
CA ASP A 3 -16.54 -3.86 -18.65
C ASP A 3 -16.02 -4.00 -17.21
N ALA A 4 -16.25 -3.00 -16.36
CA ALA A 4 -15.82 -3.06 -14.97
C ALA A 4 -16.59 -4.15 -14.22
N VAL A 5 -17.91 -4.26 -14.43
CA VAL A 5 -18.77 -5.28 -13.81
C VAL A 5 -18.40 -6.68 -14.26
N GLU A 6 -18.13 -6.88 -15.55
CA GLU A 6 -17.72 -8.17 -16.12
C GLU A 6 -16.39 -8.67 -15.53
N ASN A 7 -15.48 -7.76 -15.19
CA ASN A 7 -14.20 -8.11 -14.58
C ASN A 7 -14.25 -8.27 -13.04
N ILE A 8 -15.43 -8.13 -12.41
CA ILE A 8 -15.58 -8.44 -10.98
C ILE A 8 -15.63 -9.95 -10.80
N ASP A 9 -14.49 -10.54 -10.45
CA ASP A 9 -14.37 -11.93 -10.03
C ASP A 9 -15.12 -12.21 -8.72
N ILE A 10 -15.97 -13.23 -8.76
CA ILE A 10 -16.71 -13.78 -7.62
C ILE A 10 -16.01 -15.03 -7.07
N GLY A 11 -15.49 -15.88 -7.97
CA GLY A 11 -14.94 -17.19 -7.63
C GLY A 11 -13.58 -17.09 -6.94
N GLY A 12 -12.69 -16.23 -7.44
CA GLY A 12 -11.37 -15.99 -6.86
C GLY A 12 -11.45 -15.57 -5.39
N PRO A 13 -12.11 -14.45 -5.05
CA PRO A 13 -12.27 -14.03 -3.65
C PRO A 13 -12.97 -15.08 -2.79
N ALA A 14 -13.97 -15.80 -3.30
CA ALA A 14 -14.64 -16.87 -2.55
C ALA A 14 -13.67 -18.02 -2.20
N MET A 15 -12.87 -18.48 -3.15
CA MET A 15 -11.85 -19.51 -2.91
C MET A 15 -10.75 -19.02 -1.95
N LEU A 16 -10.25 -17.80 -2.16
CA LEU A 16 -9.22 -17.20 -1.30
C LEU A 16 -9.69 -17.10 0.16
N ARG A 17 -10.88 -16.56 0.40
CA ARG A 17 -11.46 -16.44 1.74
C ARG A 17 -11.69 -17.80 2.39
N SER A 18 -12.15 -18.79 1.62
CA SER A 18 -12.40 -20.14 2.11
C SER A 18 -11.11 -20.83 2.56
N ALA A 19 -10.06 -20.73 1.75
CA ALA A 19 -8.76 -21.30 2.07
C ALA A 19 -8.09 -20.57 3.25
N ALA A 20 -8.11 -19.22 3.24
CA ALA A 20 -7.55 -18.40 4.31
C ALA A 20 -8.24 -18.68 5.66
N LYS A 21 -9.57 -18.75 5.69
CA LYS A 21 -10.31 -19.16 6.89
C LYS A 21 -9.86 -20.52 7.43
N ASN A 22 -9.53 -21.46 6.54
CA ASN A 22 -9.13 -22.82 6.88
C ASN A 22 -7.60 -23.02 6.94
N PHE A 23 -6.82 -21.97 7.24
CA PHE A 23 -5.35 -22.02 7.25
C PHE A 23 -4.74 -23.09 8.17
N ALA A 24 -5.50 -23.59 9.15
CA ALA A 24 -5.06 -24.70 9.99
C ALA A 24 -4.78 -25.98 9.17
N ARG A 25 -5.43 -26.14 8.01
CA ARG A 25 -5.40 -27.33 7.16
C ARG A 25 -4.91 -27.09 5.75
N VAL A 26 -5.09 -25.88 5.20
CA VAL A 26 -4.70 -25.55 3.82
C VAL A 26 -3.83 -24.30 3.78
N ALA A 27 -3.03 -24.17 2.72
CA ALA A 27 -2.25 -22.98 2.43
C ALA A 27 -2.78 -22.31 1.15
N VAL A 28 -2.66 -20.98 1.05
CA VAL A 28 -3.14 -20.22 -0.11
C VAL A 28 -2.12 -19.15 -0.47
N ALA A 29 -1.57 -19.24 -1.68
CA ALA A 29 -0.74 -18.19 -2.26
C ALA A 29 -1.62 -17.28 -3.12
N THR A 30 -1.46 -15.96 -2.98
CA THR A 30 -2.19 -14.94 -3.73
C THR A 30 -1.30 -14.15 -4.69
N ASP A 31 0.01 -14.34 -4.61
CA ASP A 31 0.98 -13.64 -5.44
C ASP A 31 2.12 -14.58 -5.90
N PRO A 32 2.57 -14.50 -7.16
CA PRO A 32 3.70 -15.29 -7.65
C PRO A 32 5.00 -15.08 -6.86
N SER A 33 5.19 -13.91 -6.23
CA SER A 33 6.35 -13.65 -5.38
C SER A 33 6.45 -14.58 -4.16
N GLN A 34 5.33 -15.19 -3.75
CA GLN A 34 5.29 -16.14 -2.64
C GLN A 34 5.79 -17.55 -3.01
N TYR A 35 5.94 -17.85 -4.31
CA TYR A 35 6.22 -19.22 -4.76
C TYR A 35 7.60 -19.70 -4.30
N ALA A 36 8.61 -18.84 -4.35
CA ALA A 36 9.95 -19.21 -3.93
C ALA A 36 10.00 -19.63 -2.44
N GLU A 37 9.37 -18.84 -1.56
CA GLU A 37 9.28 -19.14 -0.13
C GLU A 37 8.44 -20.40 0.13
N LEU A 38 7.31 -20.54 -0.58
CA LEU A 38 6.44 -21.70 -0.46
C LEU A 38 7.17 -23.00 -0.82
N LEU A 39 7.85 -23.02 -1.96
CA LEU A 39 8.61 -24.19 -2.44
C LEU A 39 9.75 -24.53 -1.47
N ALA A 40 10.54 -23.53 -1.07
CA ALA A 40 11.62 -23.73 -0.11
C ALA A 40 11.12 -24.30 1.23
N SER A 41 9.96 -23.82 1.71
CA SER A 41 9.34 -24.33 2.92
C SER A 41 8.88 -25.78 2.77
N LEU A 42 8.29 -26.16 1.65
CA LEU A 42 7.87 -27.53 1.39
C LEU A 42 9.06 -28.48 1.28
N GLU A 43 10.10 -28.10 0.53
CA GLU A 43 11.32 -28.89 0.35
C GLU A 43 12.05 -29.14 1.68
N ALA A 44 12.11 -28.12 2.55
CA ALA A 44 12.78 -28.22 3.84
C ALA A 44 11.99 -29.04 4.89
N ASN A 45 10.70 -29.29 4.67
CA ASN A 45 9.80 -29.87 5.68
C ASN A 45 9.00 -31.07 5.16
N ASP A 46 9.58 -31.88 4.27
CA ASP A 46 8.95 -33.11 3.74
C ASP A 46 7.54 -32.87 3.17
N GLY A 47 7.41 -31.80 2.39
CA GLY A 47 6.14 -31.40 1.77
C GLY A 47 5.13 -30.75 2.73
N GLN A 48 5.53 -30.38 3.95
CA GLN A 48 4.66 -29.75 4.93
C GLN A 48 4.98 -28.27 5.10
N LEU A 49 3.98 -27.50 5.54
CA LEU A 49 4.19 -26.11 5.98
C LEU A 49 4.00 -26.02 7.48
N SER A 50 4.69 -25.07 8.12
CA SER A 50 4.43 -24.75 9.51
C SER A 50 3.05 -24.06 9.68
N ALA A 51 2.48 -24.13 10.88
CA ALA A 51 1.25 -23.38 11.19
C ALA A 51 1.45 -21.86 11.03
N ALA A 52 2.63 -21.35 11.37
CA ALA A 52 2.99 -19.94 11.23
C ALA A 52 3.02 -19.51 9.75
N THR A 53 3.63 -20.33 8.88
CA THR A 53 3.66 -20.08 7.43
C THR A 53 2.24 -20.06 6.86
N ARG A 54 1.40 -21.06 7.16
CA ARG A 54 0.01 -21.06 6.68
C ARG A 54 -0.78 -19.85 7.17
N PHE A 55 -0.57 -19.44 8.42
CA PHE A 55 -1.21 -18.24 8.97
C PHE A 55 -0.77 -16.97 8.23
N ALA A 56 0.53 -16.81 7.95
CA ALA A 56 1.05 -15.67 7.19
C ALA A 56 0.42 -15.60 5.78
N PHE A 57 0.32 -16.74 5.09
CA PHE A 57 -0.32 -16.85 3.78
C PHE A 57 -1.83 -16.52 3.85
N SER A 58 -2.51 -16.93 4.91
CA SER A 58 -3.91 -16.54 5.18
C SER A 58 -4.08 -15.04 5.37
N VAL A 59 -3.20 -14.40 6.16
CA VAL A 59 -3.22 -12.94 6.33
C VAL A 59 -3.01 -12.23 5.00
N ALA A 60 -2.04 -12.69 4.19
CA ALA A 60 -1.81 -12.16 2.85
C ALA A 60 -3.05 -12.30 1.93
N ALA A 61 -3.76 -13.43 2.03
CA ALA A 61 -4.98 -13.66 1.26
C ALA A 61 -6.13 -12.72 1.67
N PHE A 62 -6.37 -12.53 2.96
CA PHE A 62 -7.38 -11.57 3.42
C PHE A 62 -7.00 -10.12 3.05
N ASN A 63 -5.73 -9.75 3.13
CA ASN A 63 -5.27 -8.44 2.67
C ASN A 63 -5.53 -8.24 1.16
N ARG A 64 -5.24 -9.25 0.33
CA ARG A 64 -5.50 -9.18 -1.12
C ARG A 64 -6.98 -9.01 -1.43
N VAL A 65 -7.85 -9.74 -0.72
CA VAL A 65 -9.31 -9.61 -0.88
C VAL A 65 -9.79 -8.23 -0.42
N ALA A 66 -9.29 -7.71 0.70
CA ALA A 66 -9.65 -6.38 1.18
C ALA A 66 -9.24 -5.27 0.18
N GLN A 67 -8.04 -5.39 -0.41
CA GLN A 67 -7.56 -4.48 -1.46
C GLN A 67 -8.45 -4.51 -2.70
N TYR A 68 -8.86 -5.71 -3.11
CA TYR A 68 -9.72 -5.95 -4.26
C TYR A 68 -11.12 -5.34 -4.05
N ASP A 69 -11.75 -5.64 -2.91
CA ASP A 69 -13.08 -5.11 -2.58
C ASP A 69 -13.05 -3.58 -2.38
N ALA A 70 -11.98 -3.04 -1.82
CA ALA A 70 -11.78 -1.59 -1.72
C ALA A 70 -11.71 -0.92 -3.09
N ALA A 71 -11.02 -1.52 -4.07
CA ALA A 71 -10.95 -0.99 -5.43
C ALA A 71 -12.32 -0.99 -6.12
N ILE A 72 -13.09 -2.07 -5.97
CA ILE A 72 -14.47 -2.16 -6.49
C ILE A 72 -15.35 -1.09 -5.83
N SER A 73 -15.34 -1.02 -4.50
CA SER A 73 -16.15 -0.06 -3.75
C SER A 73 -15.82 1.38 -4.12
N ASN A 74 -14.53 1.74 -4.18
CA ASN A 74 -14.12 3.11 -4.54
C ASN A 74 -14.56 3.48 -5.97
N TYR A 75 -14.46 2.54 -6.92
CA TYR A 75 -14.90 2.78 -8.29
C TYR A 75 -16.42 2.96 -8.37
N LEU A 76 -17.19 2.02 -7.81
CA LEU A 76 -18.66 2.06 -7.89
C LEU A 76 -19.26 3.21 -7.08
N SER A 77 -18.70 3.55 -5.92
CA SER A 77 -19.15 4.69 -5.10
C SER A 77 -18.88 6.05 -5.74
N ALA A 78 -18.06 6.12 -6.79
CA ALA A 78 -17.85 7.32 -7.58
C ALA A 78 -18.86 7.45 -8.72
N VAL A 79 -19.52 6.38 -9.18
CA VAL A 79 -20.41 6.41 -10.36
C VAL A 79 -21.71 7.17 -10.06
N THR A 80 -22.04 8.15 -10.90
CA THR A 80 -23.25 9.00 -10.74
C THR A 80 -24.32 8.75 -11.80
N ALA A 81 -23.96 8.18 -12.94
CA ALA A 81 -24.89 7.79 -14.00
C ALA A 81 -24.36 6.56 -14.76
N THR A 82 -25.26 5.68 -15.14
CA THR A 82 -24.94 4.37 -15.76
C THR A 82 -25.31 4.28 -17.24
N ASP A 83 -25.92 5.32 -17.79
CA ASP A 83 -26.59 5.27 -19.09
C ASP A 83 -25.65 5.53 -20.29
N ALA A 84 -24.37 5.80 -20.00
CA ALA A 84 -23.32 6.01 -20.99
C ALA A 84 -22.30 4.87 -20.97
N ASP A 85 -21.64 4.62 -22.10
CA ASP A 85 -20.59 3.59 -22.23
C ASP A 85 -19.48 3.78 -21.17
N VAL A 86 -19.04 5.03 -21.02
CA VAL A 86 -18.18 5.47 -19.93
C VAL A 86 -19.04 6.16 -18.86
N PRO A 87 -19.13 5.60 -17.64
CA PRO A 87 -19.99 6.17 -16.60
C PRO A 87 -19.44 7.51 -16.13
N ALA A 88 -20.33 8.47 -15.90
CA ALA A 88 -19.99 9.71 -15.22
C ALA A 88 -19.60 9.39 -13.77
N ARG A 89 -18.60 10.09 -13.24
CA ARG A 89 -18.10 9.92 -11.88
C ARG A 89 -18.06 11.23 -11.13
N ALA A 90 -18.43 11.20 -9.85
CA ALA A 90 -18.20 12.30 -8.93
C ALA A 90 -16.70 12.45 -8.64
N GLU A 91 -16.28 13.69 -8.41
CA GLU A 91 -14.91 14.00 -7.98
C GLU A 91 -14.61 13.40 -6.61
N TYR A 92 -15.61 13.36 -5.73
CA TYR A 92 -15.54 12.75 -4.41
C TYR A 92 -16.59 11.65 -4.29
N PRO A 93 -16.21 10.37 -4.09
CA PRO A 93 -17.15 9.26 -4.01
C PRO A 93 -17.91 9.26 -2.67
N ALA A 94 -19.08 8.62 -2.65
CA ALA A 94 -19.89 8.48 -1.44
C ALA A 94 -19.21 7.62 -0.34
N GLN A 95 -18.27 6.76 -0.74
CA GLN A 95 -17.43 5.97 0.15
C GLN A 95 -16.00 5.93 -0.41
N MET A 96 -15.02 6.01 0.50
CA MET A 96 -13.60 5.95 0.18
C MET A 96 -12.89 4.97 1.12
N ASN A 97 -12.25 3.96 0.54
CA ASN A 97 -11.52 2.90 1.25
C ASN A 97 -10.04 2.98 0.85
N SER A 98 -9.21 3.52 1.74
CA SER A 98 -7.75 3.59 1.51
C SER A 98 -7.06 2.32 1.99
N THR A 99 -6.07 1.85 1.23
CA THR A 99 -5.22 0.72 1.63
C THR A 99 -3.75 1.09 1.53
N PHE A 100 -3.01 0.86 2.61
CA PHE A 100 -1.59 1.17 2.68
C PHE A 100 -0.75 -0.07 3.02
N VAL A 101 0.50 -0.07 2.58
CA VAL A 101 1.50 -1.10 2.89
C VAL A 101 2.58 -0.47 3.76
N LYS A 102 2.93 -1.15 4.85
CA LYS A 102 4.01 -0.74 5.74
C LYS A 102 5.34 -0.83 4.99
N VAL A 103 6.11 0.25 5.02
CA VAL A 103 7.45 0.32 4.42
C VAL A 103 8.51 0.10 5.49
N MET A 104 8.40 0.78 6.63
CA MET A 104 9.36 0.69 7.72
C MET A 104 8.76 1.12 9.05
N ASP A 105 9.32 0.61 10.15
CA ASP A 105 9.19 1.24 11.46
C ASP A 105 10.07 2.50 11.51
N LEU A 106 9.59 3.53 12.21
CA LEU A 106 10.34 4.76 12.44
C LEU A 106 11.07 4.68 13.78
N ARG A 107 12.15 5.45 13.93
CA ARG A 107 12.88 5.50 15.20
C ARG A 107 11.97 5.85 16.38
N TYR A 108 11.05 6.79 16.15
CA TYR A 108 9.97 7.21 17.04
C TYR A 108 8.95 8.02 16.22
N GLY A 109 7.80 8.33 16.82
CA GLY A 109 6.78 9.22 16.27
C GLY A 109 7.26 10.68 16.25
N GLU A 110 6.37 11.64 16.49
CA GLU A 110 6.76 13.05 16.55
C GLU A 110 7.70 13.33 17.75
N ASN A 111 7.47 12.63 18.87
CA ASN A 111 8.26 12.70 20.10
C ASN A 111 8.82 11.32 20.50
N PRO A 112 9.93 11.25 21.27
CA PRO A 112 10.60 9.97 21.60
C PRO A 112 9.76 8.92 22.34
N HIS A 113 8.70 9.33 23.04
CA HIS A 113 7.80 8.44 23.77
C HIS A 113 6.67 7.86 22.89
N GLN A 114 6.58 8.28 21.64
CA GLN A 114 5.58 7.82 20.66
C GLN A 114 6.25 6.83 19.71
N SER A 115 5.54 5.76 19.35
CA SER A 115 5.95 4.89 18.24
C SER A 115 5.51 5.50 16.90
N GLY A 116 6.11 5.04 15.80
CA GLY A 116 5.76 5.49 14.45
C GLY A 116 6.14 4.45 13.41
N ALA A 117 5.41 4.45 12.30
CA ALA A 117 5.70 3.61 11.14
C ALA A 117 5.34 4.38 9.87
N PHE A 118 6.11 4.17 8.81
CA PHE A 118 5.83 4.73 7.49
C PHE A 118 5.06 3.72 6.65
N TYR A 119 3.94 4.16 6.11
CA TYR A 119 3.11 3.42 5.19
C TYR A 119 3.01 4.18 3.87
N ARG A 120 2.83 3.45 2.78
CA ARG A 120 2.62 4.02 1.44
C ARG A 120 1.42 3.40 0.76
N ASP A 121 0.88 4.09 -0.25
CA ASP A 121 -0.12 3.52 -1.14
C ASP A 121 0.39 2.25 -1.84
N LEU A 122 -0.55 1.37 -2.23
CA LEU A 122 -0.25 0.20 -3.04
C LEU A 122 0.45 0.58 -4.35
N TYR A 123 -0.05 1.63 -4.98
CA TYR A 123 0.42 2.19 -6.23
C TYR A 123 0.83 3.65 -6.01
N PRO A 124 2.02 3.90 -5.41
CA PRO A 124 2.45 5.25 -5.09
C PRO A 124 2.67 6.05 -6.37
N VAL A 125 2.29 7.34 -6.35
CA VAL A 125 2.48 8.24 -7.49
C VAL A 125 3.98 8.45 -7.74
N PRO A 126 4.48 8.27 -8.98
CA PRO A 126 5.89 8.48 -9.29
C PRO A 126 6.38 9.86 -8.89
N GLY A 127 7.56 9.93 -8.29
CA GLY A 127 8.19 11.19 -7.89
C GLY A 127 7.63 11.77 -6.59
N THR A 128 6.79 11.05 -5.85
CA THR A 128 6.45 11.39 -4.46
C THR A 128 7.50 10.88 -3.48
N LEU A 129 7.51 11.40 -2.26
CA LEU A 129 8.37 10.86 -1.21
C LEU A 129 8.07 9.39 -0.92
N ALA A 130 6.87 8.88 -1.20
CA ALA A 130 6.47 7.49 -0.94
C ALA A 130 7.37 6.42 -1.62
N THR A 131 8.17 6.80 -2.62
CA THR A 131 9.11 5.92 -3.33
C THR A 131 10.58 6.21 -3.01
N PHE A 132 10.90 6.91 -1.91
CA PHE A 132 12.29 7.23 -1.57
C PHE A 132 13.13 5.97 -1.32
N GLN A 133 14.44 6.08 -1.57
CA GLN A 133 15.44 5.11 -1.15
C GLN A 133 16.46 5.80 -0.23
N GLN A 134 16.59 5.30 1.00
CA GLN A 134 17.64 5.78 1.89
C GLN A 134 18.98 5.14 1.51
N LEU A 135 19.93 5.97 1.07
CA LEU A 135 21.26 5.50 0.67
C LEU A 135 22.26 5.45 1.84
N GLN A 136 22.06 6.29 2.86
CA GLN A 136 22.96 6.40 4.02
C GLN A 136 22.26 7.01 5.24
N GLY A 137 22.97 7.02 6.36
CA GLY A 137 22.52 7.63 7.61
C GLY A 137 21.77 6.65 8.52
N LYS A 138 21.44 7.16 9.69
CA LYS A 138 20.69 6.44 10.72
C LYS A 138 19.21 6.33 10.32
N GLU A 139 18.43 5.50 11.02
CA GLU A 139 17.00 5.32 10.77
C GLU A 139 16.24 6.66 10.82
N LEU A 140 15.22 6.80 9.98
CA LEU A 140 14.41 8.01 9.91
C LEU A 140 13.46 8.12 11.10
N SER A 141 13.31 9.34 11.63
CA SER A 141 12.22 9.69 12.54
C SER A 141 11.01 10.20 11.75
N TYR A 142 9.85 10.28 12.40
CA TYR A 142 8.66 10.92 11.82
C TYR A 142 8.96 12.34 11.29
N ASN A 143 9.64 13.16 12.09
CA ASN A 143 9.96 14.53 11.72
C ASN A 143 10.93 14.60 10.53
N ASN A 144 11.80 13.61 10.35
CA ASN A 144 12.66 13.58 9.16
C ASN A 144 11.86 13.38 7.89
N LEU A 145 10.85 12.50 7.91
CA LEU A 145 9.98 12.29 6.76
C LEU A 145 9.09 13.51 6.50
N ALA A 146 8.53 14.10 7.56
CA ALA A 146 7.70 15.31 7.43
C ALA A 146 8.49 16.50 6.85
N ASP A 147 9.71 16.75 7.34
CA ASP A 147 10.57 17.82 6.81
C ASP A 147 11.05 17.51 5.39
N ALA A 148 11.34 16.24 5.08
CA ALA A 148 11.73 15.83 3.73
C ALA A 148 10.59 15.99 2.73
N ASP A 149 9.35 15.68 3.10
CA ASP A 149 8.17 15.83 2.26
C ASP A 149 7.91 17.31 1.95
N ALA A 150 7.96 18.16 2.99
CA ALA A 150 7.82 19.60 2.83
C ALA A 150 8.93 20.21 1.94
N ALA A 151 10.18 19.77 2.11
CA ALA A 151 11.28 20.23 1.27
C ALA A 151 11.12 19.76 -0.19
N TRP A 152 10.69 18.50 -0.38
CA TRP A 152 10.50 17.88 -1.67
C TRP A 152 9.36 18.53 -2.46
N GLU A 153 8.20 18.73 -1.85
CA GLU A 153 7.06 19.36 -2.52
C GLU A 153 7.30 20.85 -2.80
N CYS A 154 8.09 21.54 -1.96
CA CYS A 154 8.47 22.92 -2.21
C CYS A 154 9.46 23.06 -3.35
N VAL A 155 10.53 22.25 -3.40
CA VAL A 155 11.54 22.35 -4.47
C VAL A 155 10.95 22.00 -5.84
N ARG A 156 9.93 21.14 -5.88
CA ARG A 156 9.22 20.74 -7.11
C ARG A 156 8.32 21.81 -7.72
N GLN A 157 8.13 22.96 -7.05
CA GLN A 157 7.36 24.08 -7.61
C GLN A 157 8.15 24.91 -8.62
N PHE A 158 9.46 24.67 -8.75
CA PHE A 158 10.34 25.48 -9.60
C PHE A 158 10.78 24.69 -10.84
N ASP A 159 10.71 25.33 -12.00
CA ASP A 159 11.21 24.75 -13.26
C ASP A 159 12.75 24.85 -13.41
N ALA A 160 13.36 25.83 -12.72
CA ALA A 160 14.80 26.04 -12.70
C ALA A 160 15.47 25.27 -11.54
N PRO A 161 16.79 24.99 -11.59
CA PRO A 161 17.50 24.33 -10.50
C PRO A 161 17.32 25.06 -9.17
N ALA A 162 16.60 24.45 -8.24
CA ALA A 162 16.27 25.05 -6.96
C ALA A 162 16.84 24.26 -5.77
N CYS A 163 17.00 24.93 -4.64
CA CYS A 163 17.41 24.36 -3.36
C CYS A 163 16.48 24.88 -2.25
N VAL A 164 15.89 23.95 -1.49
CA VAL A 164 15.00 24.26 -0.36
C VAL A 164 15.55 23.62 0.91
N ILE A 165 15.60 24.40 1.98
CA ILE A 165 15.99 23.96 3.32
C ILE A 165 14.79 24.13 4.24
N VAL A 166 14.36 23.05 4.89
CA VAL A 166 13.22 23.00 5.81
C VAL A 166 13.68 22.68 7.22
N LYS A 167 12.99 23.26 8.21
CA LYS A 167 13.08 22.88 9.62
C LYS A 167 11.70 22.98 10.26
N HIS A 168 11.24 21.91 10.92
CA HIS A 168 9.93 21.86 11.57
C HIS A 168 8.79 22.22 10.60
N ALA A 169 8.79 21.60 9.42
CA ALA A 169 7.89 21.82 8.30
C ALA A 169 7.87 23.25 7.73
N ASN A 170 8.78 24.13 8.16
CA ASN A 170 8.87 25.51 7.68
C ASN A 170 10.13 25.71 6.81
N PRO A 171 10.01 26.30 5.61
CA PRO A 171 11.17 26.63 4.79
C PRO A 171 11.97 27.76 5.47
N CYS A 172 13.24 27.49 5.77
CA CYS A 172 14.17 28.48 6.32
C CYS A 172 15.14 29.03 5.26
N GLY A 173 15.19 28.43 4.08
CA GLY A 173 15.94 28.95 2.93
C GLY A 173 15.41 28.37 1.61
N VAL A 174 15.29 29.22 0.59
CA VAL A 174 14.90 28.85 -0.77
C VAL A 174 15.78 29.63 -1.76
N ALA A 175 16.36 28.94 -2.73
CA ALA A 175 17.15 29.53 -3.82
C ALA A 175 16.78 28.87 -5.16
N VAL A 176 16.84 29.64 -6.24
CA VAL A 176 16.51 29.27 -7.63
C VAL A 176 17.54 29.90 -8.56
#